data_AF-A0A3P7J0C8-F1
#
_entry.id   AF-A0A3P7J0C8-F1
#
_cell.length_a   1.000
_cell.length_b   1.000
_cell.length_c   1.000
_cell.angle_alpha   90.00
_cell.angle_beta   90.00
_cell.angle_gamma   90.00
#
_symmetry.space_group_name_H-M   'P 1'
#
loop_
_entity.id
_entity.type
_entity.pdbx_description
1 polymer ?
#
loop_
_entity_poly.entity_id
_entity_poly.type
_entity_poly.pdbx_seq_one_letter_code
_entity_poly.pdbx_strand_id
1 'polypeptide(L)'
;MDYGGYTKDLSAIHQDLSSIFILDNSPGAYRKFPQNAIPIPSWFSDPSDTCLLNLLPFLDALRFTSDVRSILSRNQQSFNQVW
;
A
#
# COMPACT_ATOMS: atom_id res chain seq x y z
N MET A 1 26.68 -0.90 -2.32
CA MET A 1 26.37 -2.18 -1.67
C MET A 1 24.87 -2.17 -1.43
N ASP A 2 24.13 -2.97 -2.18
CA ASP A 2 22.68 -3.12 -1.99
C ASP A 2 22.45 -3.79 -0.65
N TYR A 3 22.00 -3.02 0.35
CA TYR A 3 21.55 -3.59 1.61
C TYR A 3 20.39 -4.55 1.29
N GLY A 4 20.64 -5.85 1.49
CA GLY A 4 19.75 -6.95 1.14
C GLY A 4 18.31 -6.66 1.54
N GLY A 5 17.44 -6.60 0.54
CA GLY A 5 16.01 -6.40 0.75
C GLY A 5 15.24 -6.99 -0.42
N TYR A 6 14.23 -7.80 -0.09
CA TYR A 6 13.33 -8.37 -1.09
C TYR A 6 12.27 -7.33 -1.45
N THR A 7 12.15 -7.02 -2.74
CA THR A 7 11.07 -6.20 -3.28
C THR A 7 10.11 -7.08 -4.06
N LYS A 8 8.82 -6.90 -3.84
CA LYS A 8 7.75 -7.58 -4.55
C LYS A 8 7.50 -6.82 -5.85
N ASP A 9 7.72 -7.49 -6.98
CA ASP A 9 7.53 -6.91 -8.30
C ASP A 9 6.06 -6.98 -8.72
N LEU A 10 5.35 -5.85 -8.72
CA LEU A 10 3.94 -5.82 -9.12
C LEU A 10 3.76 -6.06 -10.62
N SER A 11 4.74 -5.70 -11.44
CA SER A 11 4.68 -5.90 -12.88
C SER A 11 4.72 -7.38 -13.27
N ALA A 12 5.24 -8.25 -12.39
CA ALA A 12 5.18 -9.69 -12.55
C ALA A 12 3.78 -10.28 -12.31
N ILE A 13 2.88 -9.54 -11.64
CA ILE A 13 1.51 -9.97 -11.36
C ILE A 13 0.53 -9.36 -12.37
N HIS A 14 0.67 -8.05 -12.67
CA HIS A 14 -0.20 -7.36 -13.60
C HIS A 14 0.57 -6.28 -14.38
N GLN A 15 0.39 -6.26 -15.70
CA GLN A 15 1.10 -5.30 -16.57
C GLN A 15 0.57 -3.87 -16.40
N ASP A 16 -0.73 -3.72 -16.22
CA ASP A 16 -1.37 -2.43 -15.99
C ASP A 16 -1.32 -2.09 -14.49
N LEU A 17 -0.41 -1.19 -14.13
CA LEU A 17 -0.24 -0.72 -12.75
C LEU A 17 -1.35 0.22 -12.29
N SER A 18 -2.27 0.64 -13.16
CA SER A 18 -3.41 1.47 -12.76
C SER A 18 -4.48 0.67 -12.00
N SER A 19 -4.48 -0.66 -12.13
CA SER A 19 -5.52 -1.55 -11.58
C SER A 19 -5.02 -2.48 -10.45
N ILE A 20 -3.78 -2.32 -9.99
CA ILE A 20 -3.19 -3.11 -8.91
C ILE A 20 -2.53 -2.22 -7.86
N PHE A 21 -2.64 -2.63 -6.60
CA PHE A 21 -1.92 -2.03 -5.49
C PHE A 21 -1.43 -3.12 -4.54
N ILE A 22 -0.54 -2.75 -3.63
CA ILE A 22 -0.01 -3.61 -2.58
C ILE A 22 -0.27 -3.01 -1.20
N LEU A 23 -0.80 -3.83 -0.30
CA LEU A 23 -0.90 -3.54 1.13
C LEU A 23 0.24 -4.27 1.84
N ASP A 24 1.14 -3.54 2.49
CA ASP A 24 2.30 -4.17 3.16
C ASP A 24 2.79 -3.33 4.34
N ASN A 25 3.28 -4.01 5.36
CA ASN A 25 3.87 -3.41 6.56
C ASN A 25 5.37 -3.14 6.44
N SER A 26 6.00 -3.58 5.35
CA SER A 26 7.43 -3.44 5.11
C SER A 26 7.70 -2.51 3.92
N PRO A 27 8.19 -1.27 4.13
CA PRO A 27 8.50 -0.34 3.04
C PRO A 27 9.46 -0.88 1.98
N GLY A 28 10.36 -1.80 2.35
CA GLY A 28 11.25 -2.47 1.40
C GLY A 28 10.51 -3.33 0.37
N ALA A 29 9.35 -3.88 0.73
CA ALA A 29 8.58 -4.79 -0.11
C ALA A 29 7.99 -4.07 -1.33
N TYR A 30 7.60 -2.80 -1.21
CA TYR A 30 7.02 -1.99 -2.29
C TYR A 30 7.94 -0.86 -2.75
N ARG A 31 9.24 -0.91 -2.43
CA ARG A 31 10.21 0.15 -2.75
C ARG A 31 10.20 0.60 -4.22
N LYS A 32 9.98 -0.34 -5.16
CA LYS A 32 9.90 -0.06 -6.60
C LYS A 32 8.55 0.49 -7.05
N PHE A 33 7.51 0.36 -6.23
CA PHE A 33 6.12 0.70 -6.55
C PHE A 33 5.49 1.57 -5.45
N PRO A 34 6.13 2.66 -4.99
CA PRO A 34 5.62 3.44 -3.87
C PRO A 34 4.22 3.99 -4.16
N GLN A 35 3.94 4.42 -5.39
CA GLN A 35 2.63 4.97 -5.81
C GLN A 35 1.49 3.94 -5.82
N ASN A 36 1.83 2.65 -5.80
CA ASN A 36 0.89 1.53 -5.73
C ASN A 36 0.78 0.96 -4.32
N ALA A 37 1.43 1.56 -3.32
CA ALA A 37 1.48 1.02 -1.98
C ALA A 37 0.46 1.68 -1.05
N ILE A 38 -0.16 0.85 -0.22
CA ILE A 38 -0.84 1.22 1.00
C ILE A 38 0.03 0.69 2.15
N PRO A 39 0.73 1.55 2.89
CA PRO A 39 1.40 1.14 4.11
C PRO A 39 0.38 0.72 5.17
N ILE A 40 0.65 -0.35 5.91
CA ILE A 40 -0.15 -0.76 7.07
C ILE A 40 0.74 -1.06 8.27
N PRO A 41 0.34 -0.74 9.50
CA PRO A 41 1.12 -1.12 10.68
C PRO A 41 1.34 -2.63 10.78
N SER A 42 2.46 -3.03 11.37
CA SER A 42 2.66 -4.42 11.77
C SER A 42 1.71 -4.75 12.91
N TRP A 43 1.07 -5.91 12.84
CA TRP A 43 0.19 -6.39 13.88
C TRP A 43 0.95 -7.28 14.87
N PHE A 44 0.73 -7.06 16.17
CA PHE A 44 1.41 -7.77 17.26
C PHE A 44 0.43 -8.31 18.29
N SER A 45 -0.61 -9.01 17.84
CA SER A 45 -1.59 -9.68 18.71
C SER A 45 -2.50 -8.76 19.54
N ASP A 46 -2.62 -7.48 19.18
CA ASP A 46 -3.58 -6.57 19.82
C ASP A 46 -5.02 -6.96 19.40
N PRO A 47 -5.89 -7.40 20.32
CA PRO A 47 -7.28 -7.72 20.02
C PRO A 47 -8.13 -6.49 19.69
N SER A 48 -7.64 -5.28 19.98
CA SER A 48 -8.30 -4.01 19.68
C SER A 48 -7.86 -3.41 18.33
N ASP A 49 -6.92 -4.05 17.62
CA ASP A 49 -6.47 -3.56 16.31
C ASP A 49 -7.64 -3.56 15.30
N THR A 50 -7.81 -2.41 14.65
CA THR A 50 -8.85 -2.21 13.63
C THR A 50 -8.26 -1.74 12.30
N CYS A 51 -6.94 -1.85 12.09
CA CYS A 51 -6.26 -1.28 10.92
C CYS A 51 -6.87 -1.75 9.59
N LEU A 52 -7.20 -3.04 9.49
CA LEU A 52 -7.85 -3.61 8.30
C LEU A 52 -9.31 -3.15 8.15
N LEU A 53 -10.05 -3.00 9.25
CA LEU A 53 -11.43 -2.50 9.22
C LEU A 53 -11.48 -1.04 8.78
N ASN A 54 -10.54 -0.22 9.27
CA ASN A 54 -10.43 1.19 8.91
C ASN A 54 -10.06 1.39 7.43
N LEU A 55 -9.54 0.35 6.76
CA LEU A 55 -9.22 0.39 5.34
C LEU A 55 -10.45 0.18 4.45
N LEU A 56 -11.55 -0.38 4.96
CA LEU A 56 -12.73 -0.73 4.14
C LEU A 56 -13.31 0.45 3.34
N PRO A 57 -13.55 1.65 3.93
CA PRO A 57 -14.09 2.78 3.16
C PRO A 57 -13.14 3.23 2.04
N PHE A 58 -11.83 3.13 2.29
CA PHE A 58 -10.82 3.46 1.31
C PHE A 58 -10.79 2.47 0.14
N LEU A 59 -10.89 1.17 0.42
CA LEU A 59 -10.95 0.14 -0.60
C LEU A 59 -12.23 0.25 -1.46
N ASP A 60 -13.37 0.58 -0.85
CA ASP A 60 -14.61 0.81 -1.61
C ASP A 60 -14.48 2.02 -2.54
N ALA A 61 -13.82 3.10 -2.09
CA ALA A 61 -13.55 4.26 -2.94
C ALA A 61 -12.65 3.93 -4.14
N LEU A 62 -11.65 3.05 -3.98
CA LEU A 62 -10.76 2.64 -5.07
C LEU A 62 -11.50 1.94 -6.22
N ARG A 63 -12.63 1.27 -5.94
CA ARG A 63 -13.47 0.60 -6.95
C ARG A 63 -13.94 1.53 -8.08
N PHE A 64 -14.05 2.82 -7.80
CA PHE A 64 -14.54 3.81 -8.75
C PHE A 64 -13.42 4.54 -9.50
N THR A 65 -12.17 4.20 -9.21
CA THR A 65 -11.00 4.87 -9.80
C THR A 65 -10.57 4.14 -11.06
N SER A 66 -10.24 4.88 -12.12
CA SER A 66 -9.60 4.31 -13.31
C SER A 66 -8.12 4.03 -13.11
N ASP A 67 -7.48 4.72 -12.16
CA ASP A 67 -6.10 4.51 -11.76
C ASP A 67 -5.98 4.65 -10.24
N VAL A 68 -5.69 3.55 -9.55
CA VAL A 68 -5.56 3.52 -8.09
C VAL A 68 -4.49 4.51 -7.61
N ARG A 69 -3.43 4.73 -8.39
CA ARG A 69 -2.31 5.63 -8.04
C ARG A 69 -2.76 7.07 -7.92
N SER A 70 -3.84 7.47 -8.60
CA SER A 70 -4.41 8.83 -8.53
C SER A 70 -4.92 9.19 -7.12
N ILE A 71 -5.33 8.18 -6.36
CA ILE A 71 -5.78 8.30 -4.97
C ILE A 71 -4.63 7.98 -4.01
N LEU A 72 -3.91 6.88 -4.25
CA LEU A 72 -2.84 6.41 -3.36
C LEU A 72 -1.69 7.43 -3.23
N SER A 73 -1.29 8.08 -4.32
CA SER A 73 -0.20 9.07 -4.31
C SER A 73 -0.51 10.32 -3.47
N ARG A 74 -1.79 10.68 -3.34
CA ARG A 74 -2.23 11.79 -2.48
C ARG A 74 -2.17 11.42 -1.00
N ASN A 75 -2.53 10.19 -0.68
CA ASN A 75 -2.58 9.70 0.70
C ASN A 75 -1.19 9.45 1.31
N GLN A 76 -0.14 9.26 0.48
CA GLN A 76 1.24 9.11 0.97
C GLN A 76 1.78 10.35 1.70
N GLN A 77 1.26 11.54 1.42
CA GLN A 77 1.61 12.74 2.19
C GLN A 77 0.98 12.72 3.59
N SER A 78 -0.22 12.13 3.73
CA SER A 78 -0.95 12.03 4.99
C SER A 78 -0.42 10.91 5.89
N PHE A 79 -0.04 9.76 5.33
CA PHE A 79 0.47 8.63 6.12
C PHE A 79 1.86 8.87 6.72
N ASN A 80 2.69 9.73 6.11
CA ASN A 80 3.98 10.15 6.67
C ASN A 80 3.87 11.15 7.84
N GLN A 81 2.67 11.63 8.18
CA GLN A 81 2.44 12.56 9.29
C GLN A 81 1.69 11.96 10.47
N VAL A 82 1.14 10.75 10.33
CA VAL A 82 0.32 10.10 11.36
C VAL A 82 1.05 8.91 12.00
N TRP A 83 2.15 8.43 11.40
CA TRP A 83 2.97 7.32 11.88
C TRP A 83 4.46 7.60 11.74
#